data_AF-A0A926E266-F1
#
_entry.id   AF-A0A926E266-F1
#
_cell.length_a   1.000
_cell.length_b   1.000
_cell.length_c   1.000
_cell.angle_alpha   90.00
_cell.angle_beta   90.00
_cell.angle_gamma   90.00
#
_symmetry.space_group_name_H-M   'P 1'
#
loop_
_entity.id
_entity.type
_entity.pdbx_description
1 polymer ?
#
loop_
_entity_poly.entity_id
_entity_poly.type
_entity_poly.pdbx_seq_one_letter_code
_entity_poly.pdbx_strand_id
1 'polypeptide(L)'
;MATITKYWNMATVEFACPDSRTTFHTLISDFLTGTGQYANTNYDKLLVTVKGGNPTVASQPDYGTGTEADPYTYFRFSTPSTTTRKATVVIDWSGINLTIGYSDNNVYRYMDHNLALNSTIHHMNLNITNNCKKGYTCYIGGQGNVTFENCEIKGGVTTEESTYAAVLHNGGGTVNFLNTTVEGTNKSRTVLNNGNGKIFASHSNFKHDDKYYWGIFNDVGTVFMDNCNSFGLVNLGAAYADNCWFNNEVYSEGEMHLSNSKVYGPTGVAGGKSFIDNCELYNRVDSQIRLNALQVEKESILMMSNTYCVAFNTERTSSSADAVGLFVVPNQDSLIVCRVNAVNCVFGGFRNSANTSTKGYGLASYHSNGKSNCYINLSSCRFISNDPNIVGTHDVDLELGDKVGSNVFKPSGYSIVGCTFSDPSVSIGGSQVTSMTSSGSEYMPAYANRFSEPD
;
A
#
# COMPACT_ATOMS: atom_id res chain seq x y z
N MET A 1 11.17 8.31 40.42
CA MET A 1 11.75 7.07 41.02
C MET A 1 10.89 5.91 40.57
N ALA A 2 11.44 4.99 39.76
CA ALA A 2 10.71 3.85 39.20
C ALA A 2 10.44 2.78 40.28
N THR A 3 9.16 2.46 40.53
CA THR A 3 8.79 1.38 41.46
C THR A 3 8.52 0.11 40.67
N ILE A 4 9.33 -0.93 40.90
CA ILE A 4 9.18 -2.22 40.20
C ILE A 4 8.28 -3.17 41.00
N THR A 5 7.08 -3.45 40.50
CA THR A 5 6.14 -4.42 41.10
C THR A 5 6.20 -5.76 40.34
N LYS A 6 6.09 -6.90 41.04
CA LYS A 6 6.28 -8.24 40.46
C LYS A 6 4.93 -8.87 40.11
N TYR A 7 4.78 -9.34 38.87
CA TYR A 7 3.73 -10.27 38.46
C TYR A 7 4.36 -11.43 37.66
N TRP A 8 3.69 -12.58 37.58
CA TRP A 8 4.25 -13.83 37.05
C TRP A 8 4.98 -13.64 35.71
N ASN A 9 6.27 -14.02 35.65
CA ASN A 9 7.16 -13.90 34.49
C ASN A 9 7.25 -12.49 33.83
N MET A 10 6.88 -11.43 34.55
CA MET A 10 6.90 -10.05 34.06
C MET A 10 7.28 -9.06 35.18
N ALA A 11 8.28 -8.21 34.93
CA ALA A 11 8.54 -7.06 35.79
C ALA A 11 7.60 -5.91 35.38
N THR A 12 7.04 -5.15 36.33
CA THR A 12 6.21 -3.97 36.04
C THR A 12 6.83 -2.73 36.65
N VAL A 13 6.83 -1.60 35.95
CA VAL A 13 7.44 -0.35 36.41
C VAL A 13 6.50 0.81 36.16
N GLU A 14 6.27 1.63 37.17
CA GLU A 14 5.63 2.94 36.97
C GLU A 14 6.70 4.01 36.75
N PHE A 15 6.59 4.73 35.63
CA PHE A 15 7.50 5.82 35.27
C PHE A 15 6.72 7.14 35.22
N ALA A 16 7.07 8.09 36.10
CA ALA A 16 6.44 9.40 36.10
C ALA A 16 7.12 10.31 35.07
N CYS A 17 6.39 10.95 34.18
CA CYS A 17 6.89 11.99 33.30
C CYS A 17 6.81 13.36 34.03
N PRO A 18 7.90 14.17 34.07
CA PRO A 18 9.18 14.03 33.40
C PRO A 18 10.32 13.57 34.34
N ASP A 19 10.29 12.34 34.87
CA ASP A 19 11.54 11.70 35.29
C ASP A 19 12.49 11.69 34.08
N SER A 20 13.78 11.95 34.30
CA SER A 20 14.70 12.30 33.20
C SER A 20 14.65 11.26 32.07
N ARG A 21 14.52 11.72 30.82
CA ARG A 21 14.57 10.90 29.58
C ARG A 21 15.68 9.85 29.64
N THR A 22 16.83 10.22 30.19
CA THR A 22 17.99 9.35 30.40
C THR A 22 17.63 8.13 31.25
N THR A 23 16.89 8.30 32.35
CA THR A 23 16.44 7.18 33.19
C THR A 23 15.50 6.24 32.45
N PHE A 24 14.55 6.76 31.67
CA PHE A 24 13.64 5.93 30.87
C PHE A 24 14.40 5.11 29.82
N HIS A 25 15.32 5.77 29.11
CA HIS A 25 16.18 5.13 28.11
C HIS A 25 17.06 4.04 28.75
N THR A 26 17.75 4.35 29.85
CA THR A 26 18.62 3.41 30.55
C THR A 26 17.84 2.22 31.08
N LEU A 27 16.64 2.42 31.64
CA LEU A 27 15.79 1.32 32.11
C LEU A 27 15.47 0.32 30.99
N ILE A 28 15.02 0.82 29.84
CA ILE A 28 14.59 -0.02 28.72
C ILE A 28 15.78 -0.70 28.07
N SER A 29 16.86 0.06 27.81
CA SER A 29 18.09 -0.47 27.22
C SER A 29 18.71 -1.53 28.13
N ASP A 30 18.90 -1.26 29.43
CA ASP A 30 19.50 -2.21 30.38
C ASP A 30 18.69 -3.52 30.48
N PHE A 31 17.36 -3.42 30.44
CA PHE A 31 16.50 -4.59 30.47
C PHE A 31 16.64 -5.44 29.20
N LEU A 32 16.59 -4.80 28.03
CA LEU A 32 16.69 -5.48 26.73
C LEU A 32 18.07 -6.12 26.53
N THR A 33 19.15 -5.45 26.95
CA THR A 33 20.51 -5.97 26.82
C THR A 33 20.88 -6.96 27.92
N GLY A 34 20.19 -6.93 29.06
CA GLY A 34 20.58 -7.69 30.25
C GLY A 34 21.86 -7.19 30.90
N THR A 35 22.24 -5.92 30.66
CA THR A 35 23.45 -5.29 31.21
C THR A 35 23.11 -3.96 31.87
N GLY A 36 23.85 -3.53 32.89
CA GLY A 36 23.59 -2.26 33.58
C GLY A 36 22.76 -2.42 34.85
N GLN A 37 22.30 -1.30 35.39
CA GLN A 37 21.69 -1.25 36.73
C GLN A 37 20.28 -1.83 36.77
N TYR A 38 19.56 -1.79 35.64
CA TYR A 38 18.20 -2.34 35.53
C TYR A 38 18.15 -3.69 34.81
N ALA A 39 19.31 -4.32 34.61
CA ALA A 39 19.44 -5.64 34.02
C ALA A 39 18.76 -6.71 34.88
N ASN A 40 17.50 -6.99 34.60
CA ASN A 40 16.78 -8.08 35.25
C ASN A 40 16.65 -9.26 34.29
N THR A 41 17.54 -10.24 34.46
CA THR A 41 17.60 -11.45 33.62
C THR A 41 16.62 -12.55 34.03
N ASN A 42 15.88 -12.37 35.13
CA ASN A 42 14.89 -13.35 35.60
C ASN A 42 13.55 -13.26 34.86
N TYR A 43 13.31 -12.19 34.09
CA TYR A 43 12.05 -11.95 33.38
C TYR A 43 12.31 -11.57 31.94
N ASP A 44 11.69 -12.24 30.98
CA ASP A 44 11.83 -11.89 29.57
C ASP A 44 10.84 -10.82 29.11
N LYS A 45 9.97 -10.35 30.03
CA LYS A 45 9.01 -9.27 29.79
C LYS A 45 9.11 -8.18 30.86
N LEU A 46 9.09 -6.93 30.41
CA LEU A 46 8.98 -5.73 31.25
C LEU A 46 7.77 -4.92 30.79
N LEU A 47 6.81 -4.66 31.68
CA LEU A 47 5.76 -3.68 31.48
C LEU A 47 6.18 -2.36 32.11
N VAL A 48 6.12 -1.28 31.34
CA VAL A 48 6.38 0.09 31.80
C VAL A 48 5.11 0.90 31.61
N THR A 49 4.47 1.29 32.71
CA THR A 49 3.32 2.19 32.69
C THR A 49 3.82 3.63 32.85
N VAL A 50 3.64 4.44 31.81
CA VAL A 50 3.99 5.86 31.85
C VAL A 50 2.83 6.65 32.47
N LYS A 51 3.12 7.39 33.54
CA LYS A 51 2.17 8.26 34.27
C LYS A 51 2.70 9.69 34.31
N GLY A 52 1.89 10.70 34.60
CA GLY A 52 2.34 12.09 34.76
C GLY A 52 1.71 13.06 33.75
N GLY A 53 2.21 14.29 33.69
CA GLY A 53 1.69 15.32 32.78
C GLY A 53 2.05 15.04 31.32
N ASN A 54 1.26 15.58 30.38
CA ASN A 54 1.53 15.45 28.93
C ASN A 54 2.89 16.07 28.60
N PRO A 55 3.91 15.26 28.22
CA PRO A 55 5.20 15.82 27.85
C PRO A 55 5.01 16.64 26.57
N THR A 56 5.22 17.95 26.71
CA THR A 56 5.49 18.79 25.56
C THR A 56 6.99 18.72 25.31
N VAL A 57 7.39 18.22 24.15
CA VAL A 57 8.79 18.24 23.74
C VAL A 57 9.15 19.70 23.43
N ALA A 58 9.68 20.43 24.41
CA ALA A 58 9.98 21.85 24.28
C ALA A 58 11.21 22.13 23.39
N SER A 59 11.20 23.32 22.81
CA SER A 59 11.80 23.75 21.55
C SER A 59 13.24 24.26 21.59
N GLN A 60 14.11 23.76 22.47
CA GLN A 60 15.50 24.26 22.51
C GLN A 60 16.57 23.16 22.42
N PRO A 61 17.61 23.36 21.58
CA PRO A 61 18.78 22.48 21.52
C PRO A 61 19.71 22.64 22.74
N ASP A 62 19.36 23.45 23.74
CA ASP A 62 20.20 23.68 24.92
C ASP A 62 20.05 22.56 25.96
N TYR A 63 20.30 21.31 25.56
CA TYR A 63 20.72 20.27 26.49
C TYR A 63 21.65 19.26 25.80
N GLY A 64 22.94 19.52 25.97
CA GLY A 64 23.94 18.48 26.15
C GLY A 64 24.73 18.12 24.90
N THR A 65 25.98 18.58 24.87
CA THR A 65 27.09 17.90 24.21
C THR A 65 26.90 16.40 24.26
N GLY A 66 26.66 15.80 23.11
CA GLY A 66 26.21 14.42 23.01
C GLY A 66 27.18 13.40 23.59
N THR A 67 26.69 12.17 23.62
CA THR A 67 27.48 11.05 23.14
C THR A 67 26.87 10.58 21.82
N GLU A 68 27.75 10.42 20.84
CA GLU A 68 27.58 10.29 19.39
C GLU A 68 26.55 9.23 18.96
N ALA A 69 25.46 9.62 18.31
CA ALA A 69 25.03 8.98 17.04
C ALA A 69 23.75 9.58 16.44
N ASP A 70 22.85 10.24 17.19
CA ASP A 70 21.74 10.99 16.55
C ASP A 70 21.06 12.01 17.51
N PRO A 71 21.47 13.30 17.50
CA PRO A 71 20.95 14.31 18.43
C PRO A 71 19.48 14.70 18.15
N TYR A 72 18.89 14.24 17.05
CA TYR A 72 17.55 14.61 16.61
C TYR A 72 16.44 13.67 17.11
N THR A 73 16.75 12.73 18.01
CA THR A 73 15.78 11.76 18.55
C THR A 73 15.26 12.15 19.94
N TYR A 74 13.94 12.06 20.22
CA TYR A 74 13.40 12.20 21.60
C TYR A 74 13.45 10.89 22.42
N PHE A 75 12.85 9.80 21.93
CA PHE A 75 13.01 8.47 22.53
C PHE A 75 13.88 7.59 21.63
N ARG A 76 15.09 7.25 22.05
CA ARG A 76 15.92 6.27 21.36
C ARG A 76 15.79 4.93 22.07
N PHE A 77 15.75 3.81 21.37
CA PHE A 77 15.80 2.48 21.98
C PHE A 77 16.80 1.66 21.18
N SER A 78 18.00 1.49 21.72
CA SER A 78 19.09 0.86 20.99
C SER A 78 19.61 -0.32 21.80
N THR A 79 19.65 -1.48 21.17
CA THR A 79 20.40 -2.63 21.69
C THR A 79 21.67 -2.76 20.85
N PRO A 80 22.87 -2.78 21.43
CA PRO A 80 24.10 -3.07 20.69
C PRO A 80 23.98 -4.41 19.94
N SER A 81 24.55 -4.49 18.74
CA SER A 81 24.49 -5.66 17.85
C SER A 81 25.05 -6.97 18.43
N THR A 82 25.68 -6.91 19.61
CA THR A 82 26.27 -8.04 20.33
C THR A 82 25.34 -8.69 21.35
N THR A 83 24.11 -8.19 21.53
CA THR A 83 23.20 -8.66 22.59
C THR A 83 22.28 -9.80 22.12
N THR A 84 22.35 -10.94 22.81
CA THR A 84 21.75 -12.22 22.39
C THR A 84 20.48 -12.59 23.15
N ARG A 85 20.01 -11.76 24.07
CA ARG A 85 18.84 -12.07 24.90
C ARG A 85 17.54 -11.79 24.15
N LYS A 86 16.61 -12.76 24.23
CA LYS A 86 15.21 -12.58 23.82
C LYS A 86 14.45 -11.86 24.93
N ALA A 87 14.04 -10.62 24.70
CA ALA A 87 13.32 -9.82 25.69
C ALA A 87 12.25 -8.96 25.02
N THR A 88 11.16 -8.71 25.74
CA THR A 88 10.08 -7.82 25.31
C THR A 88 9.84 -6.73 26.34
N VAL A 89 9.82 -5.48 25.90
CA VAL A 89 9.37 -4.35 26.72
C VAL A 89 8.01 -3.90 26.20
N VAL A 90 7.00 -3.93 27.05
CA VAL A 90 5.68 -3.35 26.80
C VAL A 90 5.64 -1.98 27.46
N ILE A 91 5.32 -0.93 26.71
CA ILE A 91 5.21 0.43 27.21
C ILE A 91 3.76 0.87 27.04
N ASP A 92 3.08 1.09 28.15
CA ASP A 92 1.71 1.55 28.20
C ASP A 92 1.64 3.07 28.38
N TRP A 93 1.02 3.74 27.41
CA TRP A 93 0.89 5.19 27.30
C TRP A 93 -0.53 5.69 27.62
N SER A 94 -1.42 4.85 28.15
CA SER A 94 -2.89 5.13 28.28
C SER A 94 -3.30 6.43 28.97
N GLY A 95 -2.40 7.12 29.68
CA GLY A 95 -2.68 8.41 30.33
C GLY A 95 -1.90 9.60 29.76
N ILE A 96 -1.20 9.40 28.64
CA ILE A 96 -0.19 10.34 28.12
C ILE A 96 -0.47 10.64 26.64
N ASN A 97 -0.67 11.92 26.35
CA ASN A 97 -0.61 12.41 24.98
C ASN A 97 0.77 13.02 24.74
N LEU A 98 1.55 12.42 23.84
CA LEU A 98 2.82 12.99 23.42
C LEU A 98 2.56 14.14 22.45
N THR A 99 2.96 15.35 22.83
CA THR A 99 2.89 16.51 21.93
C THR A 99 4.30 16.88 21.49
N ILE A 100 4.55 16.79 20.19
CA ILE A 100 5.83 17.19 19.61
C ILE A 100 5.83 18.71 19.43
N GLY A 101 6.68 19.41 20.17
CA GLY A 101 6.83 20.86 20.09
C GLY A 101 7.80 21.31 18.99
N TYR A 102 7.87 22.62 18.81
CA TYR A 102 8.51 23.30 17.68
C TYR A 102 10.04 23.15 17.68
N SER A 103 10.65 23.14 16.49
CA SER A 103 12.09 23.33 16.32
C SER A 103 12.36 24.03 14.99
N ASP A 104 13.40 24.86 14.95
CA ASP A 104 13.87 25.54 13.73
C ASP A 104 14.79 24.63 12.87
N ASN A 105 15.01 23.37 13.27
CA ASN A 105 15.88 22.39 12.59
C ASN A 105 15.13 21.40 11.68
N ASN A 106 15.72 21.10 10.51
CA ASN A 106 15.08 20.49 9.33
C ASN A 106 14.43 19.09 9.48
N VAL A 107 14.88 18.24 10.41
CA VAL A 107 14.40 16.84 10.56
C VAL A 107 14.43 16.42 12.03
N TYR A 108 13.34 15.82 12.54
CA TYR A 108 13.23 15.31 13.90
C TYR A 108 12.66 13.89 13.95
N ARG A 109 13.33 12.98 14.66
CA ARG A 109 12.76 11.69 15.04
C ARG A 109 12.21 11.83 16.44
N TYR A 110 10.92 11.65 16.67
CA TYR A 110 10.48 11.63 18.07
C TYR A 110 10.67 10.26 18.71
N MET A 111 10.82 9.20 17.90
CA MET A 111 11.16 7.86 18.38
C MET A 111 12.07 7.15 17.37
N ASP A 112 13.13 6.51 17.86
CA ASP A 112 14.09 5.73 17.07
C ASP A 112 14.29 4.35 17.69
N HIS A 113 14.01 3.30 16.93
CA HIS A 113 14.22 1.91 17.35
C HIS A 113 15.43 1.34 16.61
N ASN A 114 16.44 0.87 17.32
CA ASN A 114 17.54 0.12 16.74
C ASN A 114 17.74 -1.17 17.54
N LEU A 115 16.84 -2.12 17.30
CA LEU A 115 16.70 -3.32 18.10
C LEU A 115 17.34 -4.51 17.38
N ALA A 116 17.99 -5.37 18.15
CA ALA A 116 18.40 -6.69 17.72
C ALA A 116 17.15 -7.52 17.37
N LEU A 117 17.27 -8.43 16.39
CA LEU A 117 16.16 -9.19 15.82
C LEU A 117 15.44 -10.13 16.81
N ASN A 118 15.99 -10.34 18.00
CA ASN A 118 15.41 -11.14 19.09
C ASN A 118 14.79 -10.28 20.21
N SER A 119 14.95 -8.97 20.16
CA SER A 119 14.36 -8.01 21.10
C SER A 119 13.08 -7.42 20.52
N THR A 120 12.16 -7.02 21.38
CA THR A 120 10.88 -6.41 20.96
C THR A 120 10.51 -5.26 21.87
N ILE A 121 10.04 -4.16 21.27
CA ILE A 121 9.33 -3.11 21.99
C ILE A 121 7.88 -3.09 21.51
N HIS A 122 6.95 -3.08 22.46
CA HIS A 122 5.52 -3.04 22.23
C HIS A 122 4.96 -1.76 22.86
N HIS A 123 4.55 -0.79 22.04
CA HIS A 123 3.84 0.41 22.46
C HIS A 123 2.33 0.15 22.48
N MET A 124 1.69 0.40 23.62
CA MET A 124 0.24 0.32 23.79
C MET A 124 -0.35 1.70 24.08
N ASN A 125 -1.46 2.04 23.43
CA ASN A 125 -2.23 3.26 23.68
C ASN A 125 -1.42 4.56 23.47
N LEU A 126 -0.44 4.52 22.57
CA LEU A 126 0.42 5.66 22.26
C LEU A 126 -0.35 6.66 21.39
N ASN A 127 -0.64 7.84 21.92
CA ASN A 127 -1.20 8.95 21.16
C ASN A 127 -0.16 10.04 20.95
N ILE A 128 0.09 10.38 19.68
CA ILE A 128 1.07 11.37 19.27
C ILE A 128 0.37 12.46 18.47
N THR A 129 0.32 13.65 19.05
CA THR A 129 -0.09 14.86 18.34
C THR A 129 1.13 15.58 17.79
N ASN A 130 1.09 15.89 16.50
CA ASN A 130 2.19 16.51 15.79
C ASN A 130 1.88 17.98 15.47
N ASN A 131 2.69 18.89 16.00
CA ASN A 131 2.62 20.33 15.73
C ASN A 131 3.85 20.82 14.94
N CYS A 132 4.53 19.95 14.20
CA CYS A 132 5.70 20.33 13.42
C CYS A 132 5.34 21.39 12.37
N LYS A 133 6.19 22.41 12.26
CA LYS A 133 5.98 23.55 11.36
C LYS A 133 6.06 23.07 9.91
N LYS A 134 5.36 23.77 9.01
CA LYS A 134 5.42 23.53 7.56
C LYS A 134 6.88 23.57 7.07
N GLY A 135 7.35 22.47 6.47
CA GLY A 135 8.72 22.33 5.94
C GLY A 135 9.67 21.49 6.78
N TYR A 136 9.20 20.83 7.85
CA TYR A 136 10.00 20.04 8.78
C TYR A 136 9.47 18.62 8.94
N THR A 137 10.38 17.64 8.91
CA THR A 137 10.00 16.23 9.03
C THR A 137 9.91 15.80 10.49
N CYS A 138 8.81 15.14 10.88
CA CYS A 138 8.66 14.51 12.19
C CYS A 138 8.11 13.09 12.09
N TYR A 139 8.87 12.08 12.56
CA TYR A 139 8.54 10.66 12.36
C TYR A 139 9.05 9.69 13.45
N ILE A 140 8.52 8.46 13.43
CA ILE A 140 9.11 7.28 14.09
C ILE A 140 10.05 6.59 13.09
N GLY A 141 11.31 6.39 13.45
CA GLY A 141 12.30 5.68 12.63
C GLY A 141 12.79 4.40 13.29
N GLY A 142 13.37 3.48 12.51
CA GLY A 142 14.19 2.41 13.08
C GLY A 142 14.17 1.05 12.39
N GLN A 143 14.81 0.08 13.03
CA GLN A 143 14.87 -1.34 12.68
C GLN A 143 14.66 -2.26 13.89
N GLY A 144 14.41 -3.55 13.61
CA GLY A 144 14.13 -4.58 14.61
C GLY A 144 12.64 -4.84 14.81
N ASN A 145 12.24 -5.42 15.95
CA ASN A 145 10.83 -5.79 16.18
C ASN A 145 10.10 -4.74 17.04
N VAL A 146 9.10 -4.10 16.45
CA VAL A 146 8.29 -3.05 17.10
C VAL A 146 6.81 -3.39 16.91
N THR A 147 6.00 -3.20 17.94
CA THR A 147 4.54 -3.34 17.86
C THR A 147 3.87 -2.06 18.35
N PHE A 148 2.88 -1.59 17.60
CA PHE A 148 1.98 -0.51 17.98
C PHE A 148 0.58 -1.11 18.13
N GLU A 149 0.01 -1.03 19.32
CA GLU A 149 -1.33 -1.54 19.64
C GLU A 149 -2.20 -0.41 20.21
N ASN A 150 -3.37 -0.20 19.62
CA ASN A 150 -4.31 0.86 20.01
C ASN A 150 -3.67 2.27 19.95
N CYS A 151 -2.79 2.49 18.98
CA CYS A 151 -2.04 3.73 18.86
C CYS A 151 -2.68 4.71 17.86
N GLU A 152 -2.43 6.00 18.07
CA GLU A 152 -2.73 7.07 17.13
C GLU A 152 -1.44 7.86 16.86
N ILE A 153 -0.91 7.71 15.64
CA ILE A 153 0.40 8.24 15.26
C ILE A 153 0.20 9.26 14.14
N LYS A 154 0.57 10.51 14.40
CA LYS A 154 0.51 11.57 13.40
C LYS A 154 1.90 12.00 12.94
N GLY A 155 2.17 11.87 11.64
CA GLY A 155 3.36 12.41 10.98
C GLY A 155 3.33 13.94 10.85
N GLY A 156 4.46 14.53 10.46
CA GLY A 156 4.61 15.99 10.29
C GLY A 156 5.34 16.39 9.00
N VAL A 157 4.99 17.56 8.47
CA VAL A 157 5.05 17.98 7.05
C VAL A 157 6.45 18.25 6.48
N THR A 158 6.84 17.54 5.41
CA THR A 158 8.07 17.85 4.65
C THR A 158 7.80 18.67 3.39
N THR A 159 8.79 19.48 2.98
CA THR A 159 8.81 20.23 1.71
C THR A 159 9.48 19.48 0.56
N GLU A 160 10.13 18.34 0.83
CA GLU A 160 10.82 17.50 -0.14
C GLU A 160 10.05 16.19 -0.36
N GLU A 161 9.91 15.79 -1.62
CA GLU A 161 8.82 14.91 -2.10
C GLU A 161 9.00 13.40 -1.88
N SER A 162 10.07 12.87 -1.27
CA SER A 162 10.39 11.44 -1.50
C SER A 162 11.07 10.63 -0.39
N THR A 163 11.51 11.21 0.73
CA THR A 163 12.40 10.49 1.68
C THR A 163 11.82 10.18 3.05
N TYR A 164 10.67 10.73 3.42
CA TYR A 164 10.16 10.60 4.80
C TYR A 164 8.73 10.06 4.89
N ALA A 165 8.42 9.46 6.04
CA ALA A 165 7.12 8.90 6.37
C ALA A 165 6.74 9.15 7.83
N ALA A 166 5.46 9.08 8.22
CA ALA A 166 5.08 9.15 9.64
C ALA A 166 5.71 8.00 10.46
N VAL A 167 5.80 6.82 9.85
CA VAL A 167 6.59 5.67 10.35
C VAL A 167 7.53 5.17 9.26
N LEU A 168 8.82 5.15 9.57
CA LEU A 168 9.91 4.72 8.70
C LEU A 168 10.60 3.47 9.27
N HIS A 169 10.45 2.35 8.59
CA HIS A 169 11.17 1.12 8.91
C HIS A 169 12.36 0.93 7.96
N ASN A 170 13.58 1.04 8.49
CA ASN A 170 14.83 0.98 7.74
C ASN A 170 15.65 -0.24 8.17
N GLY A 171 15.39 -1.43 7.62
CA GLY A 171 16.23 -2.60 7.87
C GLY A 171 15.47 -3.90 7.99
N GLY A 172 16.04 -4.85 8.73
CA GLY A 172 15.40 -6.13 9.05
C GLY A 172 14.57 -6.06 10.33
N GLY A 173 13.72 -7.06 10.54
CA GLY A 173 12.84 -7.14 11.71
C GLY A 173 11.36 -7.09 11.32
N THR A 174 10.52 -6.73 12.27
CA THR A 174 9.06 -6.75 12.12
C THR A 174 8.42 -5.52 12.75
N VAL A 175 7.58 -4.80 12.01
CA VAL A 175 6.70 -3.77 12.57
C VAL A 175 5.27 -4.27 12.54
N ASN A 176 4.62 -4.35 13.70
CA ASN A 176 3.22 -4.73 13.83
C ASN A 176 2.35 -3.50 14.15
N PHE A 177 1.26 -3.32 13.41
CA PHE A 177 0.20 -2.36 13.69
C PHE A 177 -1.08 -3.11 14.02
N LEU A 178 -1.56 -2.99 15.26
CA LEU A 178 -2.75 -3.65 15.78
C LEU A 178 -3.74 -2.57 16.23
N ASN A 179 -4.91 -2.49 15.61
CA ASN A 179 -5.90 -1.45 15.91
C ASN A 179 -5.27 -0.04 15.97
N THR A 180 -4.39 0.27 15.03
CA THR A 180 -3.58 1.49 15.05
C THR A 180 -3.97 2.41 13.91
N THR A 181 -4.06 3.70 14.18
CA THR A 181 -4.19 4.72 13.15
C THR A 181 -2.86 5.42 12.95
N VAL A 182 -2.39 5.48 11.70
CA VAL A 182 -1.25 6.28 11.28
C VAL A 182 -1.73 7.31 10.27
N GLU A 183 -1.43 8.58 10.48
CA GLU A 183 -1.76 9.68 9.56
C GLU A 183 -0.47 10.30 9.03
N GLY A 184 -0.25 10.20 7.71
CA GLY A 184 0.75 10.97 6.99
C GLY A 184 0.22 12.35 6.61
N THR A 185 1.13 13.29 6.38
CA THR A 185 0.80 14.67 6.01
C THR A 185 1.58 15.13 4.78
N ASN A 186 1.02 16.07 4.02
CA ASN A 186 1.58 16.82 2.88
C ASN A 186 3.03 16.43 2.50
N LYS A 187 3.15 15.75 1.35
CA LYS A 187 4.41 15.32 0.73
C LYS A 187 5.25 14.24 1.44
N SER A 188 4.74 13.64 2.52
CA SER A 188 5.36 12.49 3.18
C SER A 188 4.55 11.20 2.95
N ARG A 189 5.15 10.02 3.10
CA ARG A 189 4.39 8.75 3.09
C ARG A 189 3.75 8.53 4.47
N THR A 190 2.69 7.72 4.57
CA THR A 190 2.17 7.38 5.91
C THR A 190 3.07 6.35 6.58
N VAL A 191 3.30 5.22 5.92
CA VAL A 191 4.28 4.21 6.33
C VAL A 191 5.24 3.91 5.18
N LEU A 192 6.54 3.85 5.48
CA LEU A 192 7.60 3.47 4.53
C LEU A 192 8.38 2.27 5.07
N ASN A 193 8.35 1.15 4.34
CA ASN A 193 9.24 0.01 4.55
C ASN A 193 10.41 0.09 3.56
N ASN A 194 11.52 0.64 4.02
CA ASN A 194 12.73 0.90 3.23
C ASN A 194 13.85 -0.10 3.58
N GLY A 195 13.51 -1.40 3.58
CA GLY A 195 14.42 -2.49 3.86
C GLY A 195 13.74 -3.86 3.76
N ASN A 196 14.47 -4.93 4.07
CA ASN A 196 13.99 -6.31 4.01
C ASN A 196 13.09 -6.70 5.22
N GLY A 197 12.52 -5.71 5.90
CA GLY A 197 11.68 -5.88 7.07
C GLY A 197 10.28 -6.35 6.73
N LYS A 198 9.56 -6.81 7.75
CA LYS A 198 8.16 -7.24 7.62
C LYS A 198 7.24 -6.24 8.30
N ILE A 199 6.14 -5.88 7.63
CA ILE A 199 5.04 -5.14 8.24
C ILE A 199 3.85 -6.08 8.37
N PHE A 200 3.26 -6.16 9.55
CA PHE A 200 1.94 -6.76 9.75
C PHE A 200 1.00 -5.68 10.23
N ALA A 201 -0.14 -5.52 9.56
CA ALA A 201 -1.18 -4.59 9.93
C ALA A 201 -2.50 -5.36 10.08
N SER A 202 -3.16 -5.20 11.22
CA SER A 202 -4.48 -5.77 11.46
C SER A 202 -5.40 -4.72 12.08
N HIS A 203 -6.63 -4.62 11.56
CA HIS A 203 -7.65 -3.67 12.04
C HIS A 203 -7.16 -2.21 12.08
N SER A 204 -6.23 -1.85 11.20
CA SER A 204 -5.49 -0.58 11.26
C SER A 204 -5.92 0.38 10.15
N ASN A 205 -5.66 1.67 10.36
CA ASN A 205 -6.05 2.74 9.45
C ASN A 205 -4.84 3.60 9.05
N PHE A 206 -4.51 3.63 7.76
CA PHE A 206 -3.40 4.41 7.21
C PHE A 206 -3.94 5.58 6.39
N LYS A 207 -4.03 6.76 7.00
CA LYS A 207 -4.63 7.96 6.41
C LYS A 207 -3.58 8.87 5.80
N HIS A 208 -3.95 9.58 4.74
CA HIS A 208 -3.14 10.64 4.16
C HIS A 208 -4.03 11.82 3.77
N ASP A 209 -3.50 13.05 3.88
CA ASP A 209 -4.22 14.30 3.59
C ASP A 209 -4.07 14.78 2.13
N ASP A 210 -3.00 14.37 1.45
CA ASP A 210 -2.72 14.67 0.04
C ASP A 210 -3.04 13.49 -0.89
N LYS A 211 -3.67 13.77 -2.03
CA LYS A 211 -4.08 12.80 -3.05
C LYS A 211 -2.94 12.16 -3.85
N TYR A 212 -1.74 12.71 -3.78
CA TYR A 212 -0.57 12.21 -4.53
C TYR A 212 0.33 11.25 -3.76
N TYR A 213 -0.05 10.87 -2.53
CA TYR A 213 0.78 10.06 -1.63
C TYR A 213 0.05 8.79 -1.19
N TRP A 214 0.79 7.87 -0.54
CA TRP A 214 0.32 6.52 -0.26
C TRP A 214 0.22 6.23 1.25
N GLY A 215 -0.68 5.31 1.61
CA GLY A 215 -0.81 4.79 2.96
C GLY A 215 0.38 3.91 3.34
N ILE A 216 0.78 2.99 2.46
CA ILE A 216 1.98 2.19 2.67
C ILE A 216 2.82 2.21 1.39
N PHE A 217 4.11 2.49 1.53
CA PHE A 217 5.10 2.28 0.49
C PHE A 217 6.07 1.18 0.94
N ASN A 218 6.11 0.07 0.21
CA ASN A 218 6.98 -1.07 0.47
C ASN A 218 8.05 -1.17 -0.61
N ASP A 219 9.32 -0.95 -0.24
CA ASP A 219 10.43 -0.94 -1.20
C ASP A 219 10.98 -2.35 -1.50
N VAL A 220 11.32 -3.14 -0.48
CA VAL A 220 11.91 -4.48 -0.71
C VAL A 220 11.30 -5.57 0.17
N GLY A 221 10.83 -5.20 1.37
CA GLY A 221 10.35 -6.14 2.37
C GLY A 221 8.98 -6.77 2.08
N THR A 222 8.34 -7.26 3.13
CA THR A 222 7.01 -7.90 3.02
C THR A 222 5.97 -7.15 3.84
N VAL A 223 4.80 -6.91 3.27
CA VAL A 223 3.66 -6.32 3.97
C VAL A 223 2.51 -7.32 4.02
N PHE A 224 1.94 -7.51 5.20
CA PHE A 224 0.71 -8.27 5.44
C PHE A 224 -0.33 -7.32 6.01
N MET A 225 -1.51 -7.26 5.40
CA MET A 225 -2.63 -6.42 5.83
C MET A 225 -3.88 -7.29 5.97
N ASP A 226 -4.56 -7.19 7.09
CA ASP A 226 -5.83 -7.86 7.35
C ASP A 226 -6.82 -6.87 7.97
N ASN A 227 -8.04 -6.77 7.43
CA ASN A 227 -9.09 -5.89 7.95
C ASN A 227 -8.64 -4.42 8.09
N CYS A 228 -7.89 -3.90 7.11
CA CYS A 228 -7.30 -2.56 7.17
C CYS A 228 -7.99 -1.56 6.23
N ASN A 229 -8.00 -0.29 6.63
CA ASN A 229 -8.29 0.83 5.74
C ASN A 229 -6.98 1.52 5.41
N SER A 230 -6.70 1.78 4.13
CA SER A 230 -5.49 2.48 3.71
C SER A 230 -5.83 3.53 2.67
N PHE A 231 -5.09 4.64 2.69
CA PHE A 231 -5.19 5.62 1.64
C PHE A 231 -4.72 5.02 0.32
N GLY A 232 -3.62 4.28 0.29
CA GLY A 232 -3.12 3.58 -0.91
C GLY A 232 -1.99 2.62 -0.58
N LEU A 233 -1.51 1.86 -1.57
CA LEU A 233 -0.42 0.91 -1.42
C LEU A 233 0.50 0.94 -2.65
N VAL A 234 1.79 1.19 -2.43
CA VAL A 234 2.83 0.95 -3.44
C VAL A 234 3.72 -0.18 -2.96
N ASN A 235 3.89 -1.20 -3.80
CA ASN A 235 4.64 -2.41 -3.47
C ASN A 235 5.71 -2.73 -4.52
N LEU A 236 6.97 -2.59 -4.15
CA LEU A 236 8.13 -3.03 -4.93
C LEU A 236 8.70 -4.37 -4.41
N GLY A 237 8.33 -4.79 -3.18
CA GLY A 237 8.65 -6.08 -2.57
C GLY A 237 7.51 -7.11 -2.67
N ALA A 238 7.08 -7.66 -1.53
CA ALA A 238 5.90 -8.55 -1.47
C ALA A 238 4.79 -7.95 -0.61
N ALA A 239 3.53 -8.00 -1.07
CA ALA A 239 2.37 -7.54 -0.34
C ALA A 239 1.23 -8.55 -0.36
N TYR A 240 0.61 -8.78 0.81
CA TYR A 240 -0.56 -9.63 0.99
C TYR A 240 -1.60 -8.82 1.74
N ALA A 241 -2.71 -8.48 1.09
CA ALA A 241 -3.79 -7.69 1.65
C ALA A 241 -5.10 -8.45 1.55
N ASP A 242 -5.71 -8.76 2.70
CA ASP A 242 -7.00 -9.42 2.82
C ASP A 242 -8.00 -8.53 3.57
N ASN A 243 -9.25 -8.53 3.12
CA ASN A 243 -10.34 -7.72 3.72
C ASN A 243 -9.97 -6.23 3.89
N CYS A 244 -9.26 -5.65 2.91
CA CYS A 244 -8.76 -4.29 3.00
C CYS A 244 -9.55 -3.32 2.11
N TRP A 245 -9.65 -2.06 2.54
CA TRP A 245 -10.21 -0.97 1.75
C TRP A 245 -9.13 0.07 1.44
N PHE A 246 -8.85 0.26 0.16
CA PHE A 246 -7.94 1.29 -0.37
C PHE A 246 -8.72 2.47 -0.95
N ASN A 247 -8.43 3.70 -0.53
CA ASN A 247 -9.14 4.93 -0.95
C ASN A 247 -8.40 5.75 -2.03
N ASN A 248 -7.36 5.17 -2.62
CA ASN A 248 -6.51 5.74 -3.63
C ASN A 248 -5.75 4.59 -4.33
N GLU A 249 -4.71 4.92 -5.08
CA GLU A 249 -3.92 4.00 -5.89
C GLU A 249 -3.38 2.78 -5.12
N VAL A 250 -3.48 1.61 -5.77
CA VAL A 250 -2.78 0.38 -5.42
C VAL A 250 -1.89 -0.04 -6.59
N TYR A 251 -0.58 0.00 -6.42
CA TYR A 251 0.40 -0.27 -7.47
C TYR A 251 1.45 -1.27 -6.99
N SER A 252 1.79 -2.27 -7.81
CA SER A 252 2.82 -3.26 -7.49
C SER A 252 3.80 -3.50 -8.64
N GLU A 253 5.10 -3.43 -8.37
CA GLU A 253 6.15 -4.00 -9.22
C GLU A 253 6.66 -5.36 -8.73
N GLY A 254 6.35 -5.69 -7.48
CA GLY A 254 6.70 -6.97 -6.88
C GLY A 254 5.51 -7.94 -6.80
N GLU A 255 5.59 -8.94 -5.92
CA GLU A 255 4.50 -9.90 -5.70
C GLU A 255 3.36 -9.24 -4.92
N MET A 256 2.12 -9.37 -5.39
CA MET A 256 0.95 -8.83 -4.72
C MET A 256 -0.17 -9.87 -4.65
N HIS A 257 -0.77 -10.03 -3.48
CA HIS A 257 -2.01 -10.76 -3.28
C HIS A 257 -3.02 -9.81 -2.68
N LEU A 258 -4.09 -9.56 -3.42
CA LEU A 258 -5.21 -8.74 -3.00
C LEU A 258 -6.45 -9.64 -2.95
N SER A 259 -7.01 -9.84 -1.77
CA SER A 259 -8.14 -10.74 -1.55
C SER A 259 -9.24 -10.05 -0.77
N ASN A 260 -10.51 -10.32 -1.12
CA ASN A 260 -11.69 -9.80 -0.41
C ASN A 260 -11.66 -8.28 -0.18
N SER A 261 -11.01 -7.54 -1.07
CA SER A 261 -10.63 -6.15 -0.85
C SER A 261 -11.33 -5.21 -1.81
N LYS A 262 -11.41 -3.93 -1.42
CA LYS A 262 -12.00 -2.86 -2.23
C LYS A 262 -10.95 -1.82 -2.54
N VAL A 263 -10.87 -1.39 -3.79
CA VAL A 263 -9.96 -0.32 -4.23
C VAL A 263 -10.80 0.79 -4.86
N TYR A 264 -10.64 2.01 -4.38
CA TYR A 264 -11.25 3.23 -4.91
C TYR A 264 -10.15 4.17 -5.43
N GLY A 265 -9.53 3.78 -6.54
CA GLY A 265 -8.40 4.45 -7.14
C GLY A 265 -7.78 3.59 -8.24
N PRO A 266 -6.80 4.10 -9.00
CA PRO A 266 -6.11 3.32 -10.01
C PRO A 266 -5.49 2.05 -9.42
N THR A 267 -5.54 0.94 -10.16
CA THR A 267 -4.83 -0.29 -9.80
C THR A 267 -3.72 -0.57 -10.83
N GLY A 268 -2.51 -0.89 -10.41
CA GLY A 268 -1.37 -1.11 -11.31
C GLY A 268 -0.52 -2.32 -10.95
N VAL A 269 -0.03 -3.01 -11.98
CA VAL A 269 0.88 -4.16 -11.90
C VAL A 269 2.00 -3.95 -12.92
N ALA A 270 3.18 -3.63 -12.46
CA ALA A 270 4.34 -3.28 -13.29
C ALA A 270 5.58 -4.11 -12.91
N GLY A 271 5.36 -5.42 -12.78
CA GLY A 271 6.37 -6.43 -12.50
C GLY A 271 5.80 -7.58 -11.66
N GLY A 272 6.55 -8.68 -11.58
CA GLY A 272 6.26 -9.76 -10.66
C GLY A 272 4.97 -10.54 -10.96
N LYS A 273 4.40 -11.13 -9.90
CA LYS A 273 3.15 -11.90 -9.97
C LYS A 273 2.12 -11.27 -9.06
N SER A 274 0.99 -10.89 -9.62
CA SER A 274 -0.14 -10.32 -8.90
C SER A 274 -1.35 -11.25 -8.97
N PHE A 275 -1.95 -11.51 -7.81
CA PHE A 275 -3.15 -12.29 -7.62
C PHE A 275 -4.22 -11.37 -7.02
N ILE A 276 -5.34 -11.21 -7.72
CA ILE A 276 -6.47 -10.41 -7.28
C ILE A 276 -7.69 -11.34 -7.23
N ASP A 277 -8.20 -11.63 -6.05
CA ASP A 277 -9.30 -12.57 -5.86
C ASP A 277 -10.43 -11.96 -5.04
N ASN A 278 -11.68 -12.14 -5.49
CA ASN A 278 -12.88 -11.67 -4.80
C ASN A 278 -12.82 -10.17 -4.43
N CYS A 279 -12.33 -9.33 -5.35
CA CYS A 279 -12.16 -7.90 -5.09
C CYS A 279 -13.18 -7.03 -5.82
N GLU A 280 -13.38 -5.81 -5.32
CA GLU A 280 -14.10 -4.73 -5.99
C GLU A 280 -13.12 -3.60 -6.34
N LEU A 281 -12.78 -3.46 -7.61
CA LEU A 281 -11.89 -2.43 -8.13
C LEU A 281 -12.72 -1.33 -8.80
N TYR A 282 -12.86 -0.21 -8.09
CA TYR A 282 -13.40 1.03 -8.62
C TYR A 282 -12.21 1.91 -9.00
N ASN A 283 -11.89 1.97 -10.29
CA ASN A 283 -10.70 2.66 -10.73
C ASN A 283 -11.04 4.08 -11.16
N ARG A 284 -10.55 5.04 -10.37
CA ARG A 284 -10.72 6.48 -10.65
C ARG A 284 -9.83 6.89 -11.81
N VAL A 285 -10.38 7.69 -12.71
CA VAL A 285 -9.67 8.27 -13.84
C VAL A 285 -9.56 9.79 -13.67
N ASP A 286 -8.35 10.32 -13.47
CA ASP A 286 -8.10 11.77 -13.28
C ASP A 286 -7.70 12.46 -14.61
N SER A 287 -8.19 13.69 -14.82
CA SER A 287 -8.31 14.41 -16.10
C SER A 287 -7.01 14.86 -16.81
N GLN A 288 -5.82 14.37 -16.43
CA GLN A 288 -4.54 14.90 -16.97
C GLN A 288 -3.58 13.89 -17.62
N ILE A 289 -3.76 12.58 -17.47
CA ILE A 289 -2.85 11.59 -18.08
C ILE A 289 -3.68 10.39 -18.50
N ARG A 290 -3.54 9.94 -19.76
CA ARG A 290 -4.34 8.85 -20.35
C ARG A 290 -4.41 7.60 -19.46
N LEU A 291 -5.49 6.82 -19.57
CA LEU A 291 -6.49 6.61 -18.51
C LEU A 291 -6.63 5.10 -18.28
N ASN A 292 -5.83 4.53 -17.40
CA ASN A 292 -5.79 3.08 -17.21
C ASN A 292 -6.45 2.73 -15.88
N ALA A 293 -7.60 2.07 -15.92
CA ALA A 293 -8.29 1.62 -14.72
C ALA A 293 -7.47 0.55 -13.99
N LEU A 294 -7.05 -0.48 -14.70
CA LEU A 294 -6.08 -1.47 -14.24
C LEU A 294 -4.94 -1.54 -15.27
N GLN A 295 -3.73 -1.19 -14.85
CA GLN A 295 -2.54 -1.08 -15.70
C GLN A 295 -1.63 -2.30 -15.52
N VAL A 296 -1.26 -2.97 -16.62
CA VAL A 296 -0.28 -4.09 -16.59
C VAL A 296 0.92 -3.76 -17.46
N GLU A 297 2.11 -3.64 -16.85
CA GLU A 297 3.36 -3.24 -17.49
C GLU A 297 4.53 -4.19 -17.16
N LYS A 298 5.65 -4.04 -17.86
CA LYS A 298 6.88 -4.83 -17.67
C LYS A 298 6.61 -6.34 -17.72
N GLU A 299 7.56 -7.16 -17.29
CA GLU A 299 7.34 -8.62 -17.17
C GLU A 299 6.41 -8.90 -15.98
N SER A 300 5.12 -9.07 -16.29
CA SER A 300 4.06 -9.20 -15.28
C SER A 300 3.15 -10.40 -15.54
N ILE A 301 2.77 -11.07 -14.46
CA ILE A 301 1.71 -12.07 -14.46
C ILE A 301 0.59 -11.56 -13.56
N LEU A 302 -0.56 -11.25 -14.15
CA LEU A 302 -1.78 -10.90 -13.44
C LEU A 302 -2.75 -12.08 -13.49
N MET A 303 -3.15 -12.58 -12.33
CA MET A 303 -4.21 -13.55 -12.16
C MET A 303 -5.37 -12.90 -11.41
N MET A 304 -6.54 -12.85 -12.02
CA MET A 304 -7.76 -12.32 -11.43
C MET A 304 -8.81 -13.41 -11.33
N SER A 305 -9.49 -13.51 -10.19
CA SER A 305 -10.65 -14.37 -10.02
C SER A 305 -11.76 -13.68 -9.24
N ASN A 306 -13.02 -13.97 -9.60
CA ASN A 306 -14.20 -13.48 -8.88
C ASN A 306 -14.22 -11.97 -8.62
N THR A 307 -13.59 -11.19 -9.51
CA THR A 307 -13.30 -9.76 -9.26
C THR A 307 -14.20 -8.89 -10.11
N TYR A 308 -14.77 -7.86 -9.50
CA TYR A 308 -15.54 -6.81 -10.16
C TYR A 308 -14.63 -5.60 -10.42
N CYS A 309 -14.45 -5.23 -11.69
CA CYS A 309 -13.55 -4.16 -12.10
C CYS A 309 -14.28 -3.15 -12.99
N VAL A 310 -14.33 -1.89 -12.55
CA VAL A 310 -15.00 -0.81 -13.27
C VAL A 310 -14.16 0.45 -13.29
N ALA A 311 -14.27 1.23 -14.35
CA ALA A 311 -13.74 2.57 -14.42
C ALA A 311 -14.80 3.60 -13.99
N PHE A 312 -14.41 4.63 -13.23
CA PHE A 312 -15.29 5.77 -12.95
C PHE A 312 -14.58 7.10 -13.09
N ASN A 313 -15.27 8.08 -13.67
CA ASN A 313 -14.79 9.45 -13.74
C ASN A 313 -15.39 10.26 -12.57
N THR A 314 -14.54 10.88 -11.77
CA THR A 314 -14.97 11.77 -10.67
C THR A 314 -15.40 13.14 -11.15
N GLU A 315 -14.92 13.59 -12.31
CA GLU A 315 -15.24 14.90 -12.86
C GLU A 315 -16.16 14.71 -14.07
N ARG A 316 -17.34 15.35 -14.07
CA ARG A 316 -18.15 15.50 -15.30
C ARG A 316 -17.43 16.43 -16.27
N THR A 317 -16.30 16.03 -16.83
CA THR A 317 -15.58 16.82 -17.83
C THR A 317 -16.12 16.50 -19.22
N SER A 318 -16.47 17.57 -19.93
CA SER A 318 -17.21 17.55 -21.20
C SER A 318 -16.34 17.29 -22.44
N SER A 319 -15.09 16.88 -22.28
CA SER A 319 -14.18 16.74 -23.42
C SER A 319 -12.98 15.83 -23.13
N SER A 320 -12.80 14.84 -24.01
CA SER A 320 -11.55 14.15 -24.35
C SER A 320 -10.94 13.17 -23.35
N ALA A 321 -11.56 12.00 -23.18
CA ALA A 321 -10.95 10.90 -22.45
C ALA A 321 -11.58 9.54 -22.86
N ASP A 322 -10.93 8.81 -23.78
CA ASP A 322 -11.20 7.39 -23.99
C ASP A 322 -10.64 6.64 -22.77
N ALA A 323 -11.48 6.13 -21.87
CA ALA A 323 -11.01 5.24 -20.79
C ALA A 323 -11.64 3.85 -20.85
N VAL A 324 -10.94 2.92 -20.23
CA VAL A 324 -11.10 1.49 -20.42
C VAL A 324 -11.09 0.81 -19.05
N GLY A 325 -12.02 -0.10 -18.78
CA GLY A 325 -12.17 -0.80 -17.49
C GLY A 325 -10.98 -1.69 -17.07
N LEU A 326 -10.22 -2.24 -18.03
CA LEU A 326 -8.92 -2.88 -17.84
C LEU A 326 -8.05 -2.54 -19.04
N PHE A 327 -6.84 -2.01 -18.81
CA PHE A 327 -5.93 -1.56 -19.87
C PHE A 327 -4.50 -2.11 -19.70
N VAL A 328 -4.08 -2.99 -20.59
CA VAL A 328 -2.73 -3.57 -20.56
C VAL A 328 -1.79 -2.72 -21.42
N VAL A 329 -0.64 -2.31 -20.86
CA VAL A 329 0.36 -1.43 -21.51
C VAL A 329 1.73 -2.11 -21.57
N PRO A 330 2.18 -2.61 -22.74
CA PRO A 330 3.55 -3.06 -22.89
C PRO A 330 4.53 -1.87 -22.91
N ASN A 331 5.60 -1.94 -22.11
CA ASN A 331 6.68 -0.94 -22.08
C ASN A 331 7.69 -1.18 -23.25
N GLN A 332 8.50 -0.17 -23.60
CA GLN A 332 9.30 -0.06 -24.84
C GLN A 332 10.56 -0.94 -24.93
N ASP A 333 11.18 -1.35 -23.82
CA ASP A 333 12.64 -1.57 -23.86
C ASP A 333 13.15 -3.02 -23.84
N SER A 334 12.30 -4.05 -23.93
CA SER A 334 12.77 -5.44 -24.08
C SER A 334 11.66 -6.40 -24.52
N LEU A 335 12.01 -7.66 -24.84
CA LEU A 335 11.08 -8.79 -25.02
C LEU A 335 10.26 -9.01 -23.74
N ILE A 336 9.22 -8.21 -23.56
CA ILE A 336 8.39 -8.20 -22.36
C ILE A 336 7.29 -9.26 -22.52
N VAL A 337 7.25 -10.21 -21.59
CA VAL A 337 6.17 -11.19 -21.47
C VAL A 337 5.15 -10.66 -20.47
N CYS A 338 3.94 -10.33 -20.93
CA CYS A 338 2.79 -10.13 -20.04
C CYS A 338 1.85 -11.32 -20.10
N ARG A 339 1.33 -11.74 -18.95
CA ARG A 339 0.28 -12.76 -18.87
C ARG A 339 -0.86 -12.23 -18.04
N VAL A 340 -2.04 -12.15 -18.64
CA VAL A 340 -3.27 -11.77 -17.95
C VAL A 340 -4.20 -12.96 -18.00
N ASN A 341 -4.59 -13.47 -16.83
CA ASN A 341 -5.57 -14.53 -16.69
C ASN A 341 -6.72 -14.02 -15.81
N ALA A 342 -7.92 -13.94 -16.33
CA ALA A 342 -9.11 -13.53 -15.59
C ALA A 342 -10.17 -14.63 -15.66
N VAL A 343 -10.67 -15.05 -14.50
CA VAL A 343 -11.68 -16.11 -14.36
C VAL A 343 -12.86 -15.62 -13.54
N ASN A 344 -14.08 -15.73 -14.07
CA ASN A 344 -15.29 -15.28 -13.37
C ASN A 344 -15.22 -13.80 -12.93
N CYS A 345 -14.62 -12.94 -13.77
CA CYS A 345 -14.51 -11.51 -13.50
C CYS A 345 -15.62 -10.74 -14.21
N VAL A 346 -15.99 -9.60 -13.65
CA VAL A 346 -16.91 -8.65 -14.26
C VAL A 346 -16.14 -7.39 -14.63
N PHE A 347 -16.24 -6.97 -15.89
CA PHE A 347 -15.67 -5.73 -16.39
C PHE A 347 -16.80 -4.81 -16.81
N GLY A 348 -16.82 -3.58 -16.28
CA GLY A 348 -17.81 -2.57 -16.66
C GLY A 348 -17.16 -1.26 -17.07
N GLY A 349 -17.83 -0.53 -17.95
CA GLY A 349 -17.42 0.82 -18.35
C GLY A 349 -17.90 1.92 -17.39
N PHE A 350 -18.02 3.16 -17.87
CA PHE A 350 -18.02 4.35 -17.03
C PHE A 350 -19.30 4.66 -16.24
N ARG A 351 -19.09 5.03 -14.98
CA ARG A 351 -19.97 5.94 -14.24
C ARG A 351 -19.66 7.40 -14.61
N ASN A 352 -20.68 8.17 -15.03
CA ASN A 352 -20.63 9.63 -15.28
C ASN A 352 -19.79 10.14 -16.47
N SER A 353 -19.76 9.45 -17.63
CA SER A 353 -19.12 9.99 -18.84
C SER A 353 -20.15 10.44 -19.89
N ALA A 354 -19.91 11.58 -20.54
CA ALA A 354 -20.67 11.99 -21.73
C ALA A 354 -20.06 11.45 -23.03
N ASN A 355 -18.94 10.73 -22.95
CA ASN A 355 -18.25 10.15 -24.11
C ASN A 355 -18.81 8.76 -24.46
N THR A 356 -19.00 8.48 -25.74
CA THR A 356 -19.56 7.22 -26.26
C THR A 356 -18.49 6.18 -26.62
N SER A 357 -17.23 6.58 -26.77
CA SER A 357 -16.09 5.70 -27.13
C SER A 357 -15.50 4.92 -25.97
N THR A 358 -16.36 4.34 -25.13
CA THR A 358 -15.95 3.68 -23.89
C THR A 358 -15.83 2.16 -24.08
N LYS A 359 -14.85 1.53 -23.42
CA LYS A 359 -14.56 0.10 -23.56
C LYS A 359 -14.58 -0.63 -22.20
N GLY A 360 -15.16 -1.82 -22.15
CA GLY A 360 -15.15 -2.67 -20.95
C GLY A 360 -13.75 -3.19 -20.63
N TYR A 361 -13.05 -3.73 -21.64
CA TYR A 361 -11.64 -4.13 -21.60
C TYR A 361 -10.93 -3.68 -22.86
N GLY A 362 -9.68 -3.25 -22.72
CA GLY A 362 -8.84 -2.79 -23.82
C GLY A 362 -7.40 -3.22 -23.67
N LEU A 363 -6.74 -3.43 -24.79
CA LEU A 363 -5.31 -3.62 -24.92
C LEU A 363 -4.81 -2.59 -25.91
N ALA A 364 -3.95 -1.66 -25.50
CA ALA A 364 -3.30 -0.73 -26.43
C ALA A 364 -1.79 -0.77 -26.31
N SER A 365 -1.11 -0.46 -27.41
CA SER A 365 0.31 -0.18 -27.39
C SER A 365 0.53 1.31 -27.21
N TYR A 366 1.29 1.70 -26.19
CA TYR A 366 1.64 3.10 -26.00
C TYR A 366 2.65 3.60 -27.04
N HIS A 367 3.27 2.69 -27.80
CA HIS A 367 4.38 2.98 -28.67
C HIS A 367 4.34 2.22 -29.99
N SER A 368 4.84 2.86 -31.05
CA SER A 368 4.61 2.44 -32.43
C SER A 368 5.43 1.24 -32.92
N ASN A 369 6.40 0.70 -32.18
CA ASN A 369 7.45 -0.16 -32.76
C ASN A 369 7.89 -1.38 -31.91
N GLY A 370 6.99 -2.09 -31.23
CA GLY A 370 7.34 -3.28 -30.43
C GLY A 370 6.51 -4.53 -30.74
N LYS A 371 7.16 -5.69 -30.85
CA LYS A 371 6.49 -7.00 -30.68
C LYS A 371 6.34 -7.25 -29.17
N SER A 372 5.15 -7.15 -28.59
CA SER A 372 4.94 -7.57 -27.20
C SER A 372 4.61 -9.05 -27.12
N ASN A 373 5.17 -9.78 -26.15
CA ASN A 373 4.75 -11.13 -25.84
C ASN A 373 3.63 -11.14 -24.80
N CYS A 374 2.44 -10.65 -25.16
CA CYS A 374 1.30 -10.71 -24.25
C CYS A 374 0.41 -11.93 -24.47
N TYR A 375 0.07 -12.63 -23.41
CA TYR A 375 -0.90 -13.72 -23.40
C TYR A 375 -2.11 -13.36 -22.56
N ILE A 376 -3.29 -13.45 -23.14
CA ILE A 376 -4.54 -13.08 -22.49
C ILE A 376 -5.42 -14.33 -22.38
N ASN A 377 -5.91 -14.65 -21.18
CA ASN A 377 -6.87 -15.71 -20.96
C ASN A 377 -8.07 -15.14 -20.19
N LEU A 378 -9.25 -15.22 -20.78
CA LEU A 378 -10.51 -14.76 -20.21
C LEU A 378 -11.47 -15.95 -20.16
N SER A 379 -11.89 -16.35 -18.97
CA SER A 379 -12.78 -17.49 -18.76
C SER A 379 -13.97 -17.10 -17.91
N SER A 380 -15.18 -17.32 -18.42
CA SER A 380 -16.44 -17.04 -17.71
C SER A 380 -16.57 -15.57 -17.25
N CYS A 381 -15.95 -14.64 -17.97
CA CYS A 381 -16.02 -13.21 -17.66
C CYS A 381 -17.30 -12.57 -18.21
N ARG A 382 -17.76 -11.50 -17.57
CA ARG A 382 -18.91 -10.71 -18.03
C ARG A 382 -18.50 -9.27 -18.30
N PHE A 383 -18.82 -8.78 -19.48
CA PHE A 383 -18.67 -7.39 -19.87
C PHE A 383 -20.05 -6.74 -19.78
N ILE A 384 -20.18 -5.69 -18.98
CA ILE A 384 -21.46 -5.04 -18.69
C ILE A 384 -21.49 -3.59 -19.15
N SER A 385 -22.60 -3.22 -19.80
CA SER A 385 -22.91 -1.86 -20.23
C SER A 385 -23.88 -1.11 -19.32
N ASN A 386 -24.85 -1.85 -18.75
CA ASN A 386 -26.02 -1.29 -18.10
C ASN A 386 -26.04 -1.62 -16.60
N ASP A 387 -25.03 -1.20 -15.84
CA ASP A 387 -25.25 -1.03 -14.41
C ASP A 387 -26.19 0.19 -14.23
N PRO A 388 -27.26 0.13 -13.43
CA PRO A 388 -28.17 1.26 -13.21
C PRO A 388 -27.48 2.52 -12.64
N ASN A 389 -26.21 2.41 -12.22
CA ASN A 389 -25.37 3.53 -11.79
C ASN A 389 -24.34 4.00 -12.86
N ILE A 390 -24.30 3.37 -14.03
CA ILE A 390 -23.42 3.65 -15.17
C ILE A 390 -24.23 4.48 -16.19
N VAL A 391 -23.64 5.56 -16.71
CA VAL A 391 -24.27 6.47 -17.68
C VAL A 391 -23.32 6.60 -18.85
N GLY A 392 -23.69 6.00 -19.99
CA GLY A 392 -22.93 6.03 -21.24
C GLY A 392 -23.27 4.82 -22.13
N THR A 393 -23.10 4.96 -23.44
CA THR A 393 -23.13 3.84 -24.39
C THR A 393 -21.70 3.37 -24.65
N HIS A 394 -21.49 2.06 -24.90
CA HIS A 394 -20.19 1.53 -25.34
C HIS A 394 -20.14 1.46 -26.86
N ASP A 395 -18.96 1.71 -27.42
CA ASP A 395 -18.70 1.42 -28.84
C ASP A 395 -18.20 -0.04 -29.01
N VAL A 396 -17.45 -0.56 -28.02
CA VAL A 396 -16.85 -1.93 -28.02
C VAL A 396 -16.72 -2.46 -26.58
N ASP A 397 -17.25 -3.65 -26.29
CA ASP A 397 -17.14 -4.27 -24.96
C ASP A 397 -15.71 -4.79 -24.67
N LEU A 398 -15.05 -5.33 -25.71
CA LEU A 398 -13.70 -5.88 -25.63
C LEU A 398 -12.87 -5.47 -26.86
N GLU A 399 -11.75 -4.78 -26.64
CA GLU A 399 -10.78 -4.46 -27.68
C GLU A 399 -9.41 -5.05 -27.38
N LEU A 400 -8.94 -5.95 -28.25
CA LEU A 400 -7.62 -6.55 -28.19
C LEU A 400 -6.71 -5.98 -29.28
N GLY A 401 -6.00 -4.90 -28.97
CA GLY A 401 -5.02 -4.30 -29.88
C GLY A 401 -5.50 -3.03 -30.57
N ASP A 402 -4.56 -2.14 -30.87
CA ASP A 402 -4.84 -0.81 -31.45
C ASP A 402 -4.60 -0.77 -32.97
N LYS A 403 -5.37 0.08 -33.66
CA LYS A 403 -5.29 0.37 -35.09
C LYS A 403 -4.54 1.70 -35.33
N VAL A 404 -3.33 1.87 -34.79
CA VAL A 404 -2.51 3.05 -35.12
C VAL A 404 -1.60 2.75 -36.31
N GLY A 405 -2.07 3.09 -37.52
CA GLY A 405 -1.26 3.03 -38.74
C GLY A 405 -0.94 1.61 -39.23
N SER A 406 0.22 1.43 -39.86
CA SER A 406 0.65 0.15 -40.46
C SER A 406 1.11 -0.91 -39.45
N ASN A 407 1.19 -0.57 -38.16
CA ASN A 407 1.69 -1.45 -37.12
C ASN A 407 0.53 -1.90 -36.24
N VAL A 408 -0.04 -3.07 -36.57
CA VAL A 408 -1.12 -3.66 -35.77
C VAL A 408 -0.52 -4.25 -34.50
N PHE A 409 -0.87 -3.67 -33.35
CA PHE A 409 -0.58 -4.29 -32.07
C PHE A 409 -1.57 -5.45 -31.85
N LYS A 410 -1.07 -6.67 -31.62
CA LYS A 410 -1.90 -7.84 -31.25
C LYS A 410 -1.21 -8.60 -30.12
N PRO A 411 -1.96 -9.21 -29.18
CA PRO A 411 -1.37 -10.12 -28.22
C PRO A 411 -0.75 -11.32 -28.94
N SER A 412 0.32 -11.90 -28.39
CA SER A 412 0.97 -13.11 -28.93
C SER A 412 0.09 -14.36 -28.81
N GLY A 413 -0.88 -14.35 -27.90
CA GLY A 413 -1.92 -15.35 -27.83
C GLY A 413 -3.09 -14.86 -26.98
N TYR A 414 -4.30 -15.30 -27.32
CA TYR A 414 -5.48 -15.03 -26.52
C TYR A 414 -6.41 -16.26 -26.46
N SER A 415 -7.13 -16.41 -25.36
CA SER A 415 -8.20 -17.40 -25.17
C SER A 415 -9.38 -16.73 -24.49
N ILE A 416 -10.57 -16.87 -25.08
CA ILE A 416 -11.82 -16.29 -24.57
C ILE A 416 -12.84 -17.42 -24.54
N VAL A 417 -13.23 -17.84 -23.34
CA VAL A 417 -14.10 -19.01 -23.14
C VAL A 417 -15.23 -18.67 -22.19
N GLY A 418 -16.48 -18.91 -22.59
CA GLY A 418 -17.65 -18.76 -21.72
C GLY A 418 -17.94 -17.31 -21.30
N CYS A 419 -17.39 -16.33 -22.02
CA CYS A 419 -17.61 -14.92 -21.69
C CYS A 419 -18.96 -14.42 -22.22
N THR A 420 -19.51 -13.41 -21.55
CA THR A 420 -20.78 -12.75 -21.92
C THR A 420 -20.54 -11.27 -22.16
N PHE A 421 -21.16 -10.72 -23.20
CA PHE A 421 -20.99 -9.36 -23.66
C PHE A 421 -22.36 -8.67 -23.70
N SER A 422 -22.41 -7.44 -23.24
CA SER A 422 -23.60 -6.59 -23.31
C SER A 422 -23.91 -6.10 -24.72
N ASP A 423 -22.88 -5.83 -25.51
CA ASP A 423 -22.98 -5.45 -26.91
C ASP A 423 -22.19 -6.46 -27.78
N PRO A 424 -22.67 -6.80 -29.00
CA PRO A 424 -22.03 -7.80 -29.86
C PRO A 424 -20.72 -7.32 -30.53
N SER A 425 -20.03 -6.30 -29.98
CA SER A 425 -18.81 -5.73 -30.56
C SER A 425 -17.56 -6.16 -29.77
N VAL A 426 -16.89 -7.20 -30.28
CA VAL A 426 -15.49 -7.52 -29.94
C VAL A 426 -14.60 -7.03 -31.09
N SER A 427 -13.52 -6.32 -30.78
CA SER A 427 -12.53 -5.88 -31.77
C SER A 427 -11.18 -6.53 -31.50
N ILE A 428 -10.57 -7.16 -32.51
CA ILE A 428 -9.24 -7.78 -32.40
C ILE A 428 -8.33 -7.20 -33.48
N GLY A 429 -7.29 -6.48 -33.07
CA GLY A 429 -6.33 -5.82 -33.96
C GLY A 429 -6.98 -4.85 -34.94
N GLY A 430 -8.01 -4.13 -34.51
CA GLY A 430 -8.75 -3.16 -35.31
C GLY A 430 -9.80 -3.73 -36.28
N SER A 431 -10.05 -5.05 -36.22
CA SER A 431 -11.13 -5.71 -36.95
C SER A 431 -12.24 -6.12 -35.98
N GLN A 432 -13.48 -5.73 -36.25
CA GLN A 432 -14.63 -6.23 -35.51
C GLN A 432 -14.83 -7.72 -35.81
N VAL A 433 -14.85 -8.52 -34.75
CA VAL A 433 -15.21 -9.94 -34.81
C VAL A 433 -16.70 -10.01 -34.51
N THR A 434 -17.50 -9.97 -35.56
CA THR A 434 -18.89 -10.41 -35.48
C THR A 434 -18.92 -11.94 -35.59
N SER A 435 -19.93 -12.58 -35.02
CA SER A 435 -20.01 -14.00 -34.60
C SER A 435 -19.74 -15.12 -35.64
N MET A 436 -19.08 -14.88 -36.79
CA MET A 436 -18.86 -15.90 -37.81
C MET A 436 -17.52 -15.88 -38.58
N THR A 437 -16.55 -15.01 -38.30
CA THR A 437 -15.30 -15.00 -39.08
C THR A 437 -14.04 -15.02 -38.20
N SER A 438 -13.42 -16.19 -38.05
CA SER A 438 -12.22 -16.55 -38.82
C SER A 438 -11.52 -17.80 -38.27
N SER A 439 -11.35 -18.77 -39.16
CA SER A 439 -10.38 -19.86 -39.06
C SER A 439 -8.96 -19.31 -39.19
N GLY A 440 -8.11 -19.54 -38.19
CA GLY A 440 -6.67 -19.29 -38.32
C GLY A 440 -5.91 -19.50 -37.02
N SER A 441 -5.57 -20.76 -36.67
CA SER A 441 -4.71 -21.14 -35.51
C SER A 441 -5.12 -20.66 -34.10
N GLU A 442 -6.20 -19.90 -33.99
CA GLU A 442 -6.76 -19.32 -32.77
C GLU A 442 -7.83 -20.28 -32.22
N TYR A 443 -7.60 -20.84 -31.04
CA TYR A 443 -8.53 -21.79 -30.41
C TYR A 443 -9.71 -21.01 -29.79
N MET A 444 -10.72 -20.69 -30.61
CA MET A 444 -12.07 -20.35 -30.14
C MET A 444 -12.94 -21.61 -30.25
N PRO A 445 -13.31 -22.29 -29.14
CA PRO A 445 -14.28 -23.37 -29.20
C PRO A 445 -15.65 -22.82 -29.61
N ALA A 446 -16.31 -23.48 -30.56
CA ALA A 446 -17.61 -23.13 -31.14
C ALA A 446 -18.80 -23.10 -30.15
N TYR A 447 -18.56 -23.27 -28.85
CA TYR A 447 -19.56 -23.28 -27.77
C TYR A 447 -19.40 -22.11 -26.77
N ALA A 448 -18.48 -21.16 -27.02
CA ALA A 448 -17.94 -20.29 -25.99
C ALA A 448 -18.56 -18.89 -25.85
N ASN A 449 -19.39 -18.43 -26.78
CA ASN A 449 -20.05 -17.12 -26.68
C ASN A 449 -21.57 -17.31 -26.66
N ARG A 450 -22.19 -17.12 -25.49
CA ARG A 450 -23.62 -16.80 -25.42
C ARG A 450 -23.73 -15.28 -25.46
N PHE A 451 -23.87 -14.73 -26.67
CA PHE A 451 -24.52 -13.43 -26.81
C PHE A 451 -25.99 -13.70 -26.45
N SER A 452 -26.45 -13.22 -25.30
CA SER A 452 -27.84 -13.42 -24.91
C SER A 452 -28.75 -12.76 -25.94
N GLU A 453 -29.71 -13.54 -26.44
CA GLU A 453 -30.90 -13.05 -27.15
C GLU A 453 -31.66 -12.05 -26.27
N PRO A 454 -32.37 -11.08 -26.87
CA PRO A 454 -33.12 -10.08 -26.12
C PRO A 454 -34.27 -10.72 -25.34
N ASP A 455 -34.41 -10.35 -24.07
CA ASP A 455 -35.69 -10.33 -23.33
C ASP A 455 -35.82 -9.00 -22.57
#